data_AF-A0A4R3QVP6-F1
#
_entry.id   AF-A0A4R3QVP6-F1
#
_cell.length_a   1.000
_cell.length_b   1.000
_cell.length_c   1.000
_cell.angle_alpha   90.00
_cell.angle_beta   90.00
_cell.angle_gamma   90.00
#
_symmetry.space_group_name_H-M   'P 1'
#
loop_
_entity.id
_entity.type
_entity.pdbx_description
1 polymer ?
#
loop_
_entity_poly.entity_id
_entity_poly.type
_entity_poly.pdbx_seq_one_letter_code
_entity_poly.pdbx_strand_id
1 'polypeptide(L)' 'MKFGTSGLRGLSADLKGRPSTVYATAFGQYLLDSGRAQEGDLVMVGRDFRDSSPAIAQTCALALTGLGF' A
#
# COMPACT_ATOMS: atom_id res chain seq x y z
N MET A 1 6.13 8.48 -10.01
CA MET A 1 6.30 8.43 -8.55
C MET A 1 7.71 7.97 -8.20
N LYS A 2 8.23 8.36 -7.04
CA LYS A 2 9.57 7.92 -6.58
C LYS A 2 9.64 7.83 -5.06
N PHE A 3 10.52 6.95 -4.57
CA PHE A 3 10.97 7.00 -3.19
C PHE A 3 11.93 8.19 -2.99
N GLY A 4 11.79 8.85 -1.84
CA GLY A 4 12.71 9.90 -1.39
C GLY A 4 13.35 9.53 -0.05
N THR A 5 13.69 10.52 0.76
CA THR A 5 14.26 10.31 2.11
C THR A 5 13.37 9.44 3.00
N SER A 6 12.04 9.59 2.90
CA SER A 6 11.09 8.73 3.60
C SER A 6 9.81 8.55 2.79
N GLY A 7 9.65 7.33 2.27
CA GLY A 7 8.45 6.85 1.61
C GLY A 7 8.35 7.21 0.12
N LEU A 8 7.36 6.58 -0.51
CA LEU A 8 6.93 6.82 -1.89
C LEU A 8 6.05 8.08 -1.94
N ARG A 9 6.37 9.02 -2.83
CA ARG A 9 5.57 10.25 -2.99
C ARG A 9 5.37 10.61 -4.47
N GLY A 10 4.31 11.38 -4.72
CA GLY A 10 3.94 11.92 -6.02
C GLY A 10 2.65 12.71 -5.96
N LEU A 11 2.10 13.06 -7.13
CA LEU A 11 0.81 13.73 -7.23
C LEU A 11 -0.30 12.79 -6.74
N SER A 12 -1.27 13.34 -6.01
CA SER A 12 -2.40 12.57 -5.48
C SER A 12 -3.27 11.96 -6.57
N ALA A 13 -3.42 12.65 -7.70
CA ALA A 13 -4.13 12.14 -8.88
C ALA A 13 -3.50 10.84 -9.42
N ASP A 14 -2.17 10.77 -9.45
CA ASP A 14 -1.44 9.58 -9.89
C ASP A 14 -1.57 8.45 -8.86
N LEU A 15 -1.50 8.78 -7.57
CA LEU A 15 -1.61 7.81 -6.46
C LEU A 15 -2.99 7.17 -6.36
N LYS A 16 -4.07 7.92 -6.61
CA LYS A 16 -5.44 7.36 -6.65
C LYS A 16 -5.60 6.25 -7.70
N GLY A 17 -4.76 6.24 -8.73
CA GLY A 17 -4.79 5.25 -9.80
C GLY A 17 -4.12 3.91 -9.45
N ARG A 18 -3.77 3.17 -10.49
CA ARG A 18 -3.01 1.90 -10.43
C ARG A 18 -1.78 1.89 -9.51
N PRO A 19 -1.00 2.97 -9.37
CA PRO A 19 0.24 2.91 -8.59
C PRO A 19 0.08 2.49 -7.13
N SER A 20 -0.97 2.91 -6.42
CA SER A 20 -1.17 2.49 -5.02
C SER A 20 -1.33 0.98 -4.89
N THR A 21 -2.05 0.33 -5.81
CA THR A 21 -2.16 -1.14 -5.86
C THR A 21 -0.78 -1.77 -6.07
N VAL A 22 -0.02 -1.28 -7.06
CA VAL A 22 1.28 -1.86 -7.42
C VAL A 22 2.25 -1.82 -6.24
N TYR A 23 2.38 -0.66 -5.59
CA TYR A 23 3.33 -0.52 -4.48
C TYR A 23 2.88 -1.24 -3.22
N ALA A 24 1.57 -1.27 -2.91
CA ALA A 24 1.05 -2.03 -1.77
C ALA A 24 1.23 -3.54 -1.98
N THR A 25 0.96 -4.04 -3.20
CA THR A 25 1.16 -5.45 -3.55
C THR A 25 2.64 -5.82 -3.45
N ALA A 26 3.53 -5.01 -4.02
CA ALA A 26 4.97 -5.27 -3.96
C ALA A 26 5.52 -5.26 -2.52
N PHE A 27 5.01 -4.36 -1.67
CA PHE A 27 5.36 -4.35 -0.25
C PHE A 27 4.90 -5.63 0.46
N GLY A 28 3.63 -6.04 0.25
CA GLY A 28 3.10 -7.26 0.85
C GLY A 28 3.87 -8.52 0.41
N GLN A 29 4.14 -8.65 -0.90
CA GLN A 29 4.94 -9.76 -1.44
C GLN A 29 6.33 -9.80 -0.82
N TYR A 30 7.00 -8.65 -0.69
CA TYR A 30 8.29 -8.59 -0.02
C TYR A 30 8.22 -9.08 1.44
N LEU A 31 7.14 -8.77 2.18
CA LEU A 31 6.99 -9.26 3.56
C LEU A 31 6.85 -10.79 3.62
N LEU A 32 6.07 -11.38 2.72
CA LEU A 32 5.90 -12.83 2.62
C LEU A 32 7.21 -13.51 2.20
N ASP A 33 7.81 -13.05 1.10
CA ASP A 33 9.03 -13.64 0.52
C ASP A 33 10.23 -13.56 1.47
N SER A 34 10.29 -12.50 2.30
CA SER A 34 11.34 -12.33 3.30
C SER A 34 11.04 -13.01 4.64
N GLY A 35 9.88 -13.68 4.79
CA GLY A 35 9.45 -14.33 6.02
C GLY A 35 9.20 -13.38 7.19
N ARG A 36 8.94 -12.10 6.91
CA ARG A 36 8.68 -11.05 7.91
C ARG A 36 7.22 -10.98 8.34
N ALA A 37 6.34 -11.58 7.53
CA ALA A 37 4.94 -11.82 7.83
C ALA A 37 4.52 -13.10 7.11
N GLN A 38 3.38 -13.65 7.49
CA GLN A 38 2.74 -14.79 6.83
C GLN A 38 1.30 -14.45 6.44
N GLU A 39 0.70 -15.25 5.57
CA GLU A 39 -0.74 -15.15 5.28
C GLU A 39 -1.56 -15.26 6.58
N GLY A 40 -2.54 -14.37 6.74
CA GLY A 40 -3.38 -14.23 7.93
C GLY A 40 -2.84 -13.26 8.98
N ASP A 41 -1.60 -12.75 8.84
CA ASP A 41 -1.08 -11.73 9.75
C ASP A 41 -1.78 -10.37 9.53
N LEU A 42 -2.12 -9.71 10.63
CA LEU A 42 -2.77 -8.40 10.60
C LEU A 42 -1.85 -7.30 10.03
N VAL A 43 -2.29 -6.64 8.95
CA VAL A 43 -1.63 -5.42 8.41
C VAL A 43 -2.49 -4.18 8.65
N MET A 44 -1.96 -3.20 9.37
CA MET A 44 -2.68 -1.96 9.69
C MET A 44 -2.44 -0.87 8.64
N VAL A 45 -3.51 -0.26 8.12
CA VAL A 45 -3.46 0.87 7.18
C VAL A 45 -3.96 2.14 7.85
N GLY A 46 -3.04 3.07 8.11
CA GLY A 46 -3.35 4.42 8.58
C GLY A 46 -3.44 5.43 7.42
N ARG A 47 -4.19 6.52 7.61
CA ARG A 47 -4.31 7.60 6.63
C ARG A 47 -4.47 8.97 7.29
N ASP A 48 -4.10 10.03 6.56
CA ASP A 48 -4.39 11.42 6.93
C ASP A 48 -5.78 11.87 6.41
N PHE A 49 -6.10 13.16 6.57
CA PHE A 49 -7.39 13.76 6.19
C PHE A 49 -7.45 14.36 4.78
N ARG A 50 -6.51 14.06 3.86
CA ARG A 50 -6.64 14.56 2.48
C ARG A 50 -7.81 13.88 1.78
N ASP A 51 -8.47 14.60 0.87
CA ASP A 51 -9.58 14.06 0.07
C ASP A 51 -9.21 12.80 -0.73
N SER A 52 -7.92 12.65 -1.08
CA SER A 52 -7.41 11.48 -1.77
C SER A 52 -7.21 10.25 -0.90
N SER A 53 -7.02 10.46 0.39
CA SER A 53 -6.54 9.44 1.32
C SER A 53 -7.54 8.30 1.53
N PRO A 54 -8.88 8.53 1.56
CA PRO A 54 -9.82 7.43 1.65
C PRO A 54 -9.71 6.41 0.51
N ALA A 55 -9.64 6.90 -0.72
CA ALA A 55 -9.51 6.04 -1.90
C ALA A 55 -8.16 5.30 -1.92
N ILE A 56 -7.06 6.01 -1.63
CA ILE A 56 -5.72 5.42 -1.60
C ILE A 56 -5.63 4.32 -0.52
N ALA A 57 -6.15 4.58 0.68
CA ALA A 57 -6.14 3.61 1.77
C ALA A 57 -6.94 2.35 1.43
N GLN A 58 -8.12 2.50 0.82
CA GLN A 58 -8.93 1.37 0.36
C GLN A 58 -8.20 0.54 -0.70
N THR A 59 -7.55 1.20 -1.67
CA THR A 59 -6.76 0.53 -2.70
C THR A 59 -5.60 -0.27 -2.10
N CYS A 60 -4.88 0.30 -1.13
CA CYS A 60 -3.81 -0.42 -0.43
C CYS A 60 -4.34 -1.61 0.36
N ALA A 61 -5.45 -1.44 1.09
CA ALA A 61 -6.06 -2.52 1.86
C ALA A 61 -6.50 -3.68 0.96
N LEU A 62 -7.17 -3.40 -0.16
CA LEU A 62 -7.57 -4.43 -1.13
C LEU A 62 -6.37 -5.19 -1.72
N ALA A 63 -5.28 -4.49 -2.02
CA ALA A 63 -4.06 -5.11 -2.52
C ALA A 63 -3.43 -6.08 -1.50
N LEU A 64 -3.39 -5.68 -0.22
CA LEU A 64 -2.84 -6.50 0.86
C LEU A 64 -3.75 -7.69 1.17
N THR A 65 -5.06 -7.49 1.25
CA THR A 65 -6.03 -8.59 1.41
C THR A 65 -5.95 -9.60 0.26
N GLY A 66 -5.68 -9.13 -0.97
CA GLY A 66 -5.47 -10.01 -2.13
C GLY A 66 -4.24 -10.92 -2.02
N LEU A 67 -3.31 -10.62 -1.11
CA LEU A 67 -2.15 -11.46 -0.79
C LEU A 67 -2.37 -12.35 0.45
N GLY A 68 -3.57 -12.33 1.03
CA GLY A 68 -3.91 -13.16 2.18
C GLY A 68 -3.58 -12.54 3.53
N PHE A 69 -3.20 -11.25 3.60
CA PHE A 69 -3.11 -10.50 4.87
C PHE A 69 -4.49 -10.10 5.43
#